data_AF-A0A1G7FH19-F1
#
_entry.id   AF-A0A1G7FH19-F1
#
_cell.length_a   1.000
_cell.length_b   1.000
_cell.length_c   1.000
_cell.angle_alpha   90.00
_cell.angle_beta   90.00
_cell.angle_gamma   90.00
#
_symmetry.space_group_name_H-M   'P 1'
#
loop_
_entity.id
_entity.type
_entity.pdbx_description
1 polymer ?
#
loop_
_entity_poly.entity_id
_entity_poly.type
_entity_poly.pdbx_seq_one_letter_code
_entity_poly.pdbx_strand_id
1 'polypeptide(L)'
;MFTYKDLSLSANFIYSYGNYIFDDRARGTLGDGRLTPRSTADFIYDNRWQPGSTDALVPQFVWGGRNGSNEANQTRWLYDGSYIRLRDLTVAYNFTEKVTSLLGLNSMRLYARGTNILTFVKEDILYIDPEQGINGTYTGQTPAVKTISIGLDIQL
;
A
#
# COMPACT_ATOMS: atom_id res chain seq x y z
N MET A 1 3.19 19.32 -14.61
CA MET A 1 1.80 19.46 -15.05
C MET A 1 1.79 19.47 -16.57
N PHE A 2 1.07 18.54 -17.18
CA PHE A 2 0.89 18.47 -18.63
C PHE A 2 -0.43 19.12 -18.99
N THR A 3 -0.45 19.96 -20.02
CA THR A 3 -1.64 20.65 -20.48
C THR A 3 -1.74 20.49 -21.98
N TYR A 4 -2.92 20.12 -22.47
CA TYR A 4 -3.23 20.04 -23.89
C TYR A 4 -4.61 20.64 -24.13
N LYS A 5 -4.66 21.79 -24.81
CA LYS A 5 -5.86 22.61 -24.95
C LYS A 5 -6.46 22.89 -23.56
N ASP A 6 -7.73 22.58 -23.40
CA ASP A 6 -8.52 22.78 -22.17
C ASP A 6 -8.32 21.66 -21.13
N LEU A 7 -7.60 20.59 -21.48
CA LEU A 7 -7.33 19.45 -20.60
C LEU A 7 -6.00 19.65 -19.88
N SER A 8 -5.98 19.36 -18.58
CA SER A 8 -4.76 19.31 -17.77
C SER A 8 -4.65 18.01 -16.98
N LEU A 9 -3.42 17.55 -16.83
CA LEU A 9 -3.02 16.34 -16.12
C LEU A 9 -1.87 16.68 -15.17
N SER A 10 -2.01 16.31 -13.91
CA SER A 10 -0.95 16.39 -12.91
C SER A 10 -0.79 15.05 -12.21
N ALA A 11 0.43 14.52 -12.19
CA ALA A 11 0.75 13.26 -11.52
C ALA A 11 1.97 13.46 -10.61
N ASN A 12 1.88 12.99 -9.37
CA ASN A 12 2.97 12.99 -8.40
C ASN A 12 3.33 11.55 -8.03
N PHE A 13 4.55 11.15 -8.38
CA PHE A 13 5.13 9.89 -7.96
C PHE A 13 6.09 10.13 -6.80
N ILE A 14 6.02 9.26 -5.79
CA ILE A 14 7.02 9.14 -4.72
C ILE A 14 7.66 7.76 -4.81
N TYR A 15 8.92 7.64 -4.40
CA TYR A 15 9.60 6.35 -4.37
C TYR A 15 10.54 6.27 -3.17
N SER A 16 10.80 5.04 -2.73
CA SER A 16 11.86 4.70 -1.78
C SER A 16 12.55 3.44 -2.28
N TYR A 17 13.87 3.36 -2.15
CA TYR A 17 14.65 2.23 -2.65
C TYR A 17 15.76 1.85 -1.67
N GLY A 18 15.91 0.54 -1.44
CA GLY A 18 16.96 -0.04 -0.59
C GLY A 18 16.64 -0.03 0.91
N ASN A 19 15.42 0.33 1.30
CA ASN A 19 14.95 0.24 2.68
C ASN A 19 14.40 -1.14 3.00
N TYR A 20 14.50 -1.54 4.27
CA TYR A 20 13.90 -2.77 4.78
C TYR A 20 12.86 -2.45 5.86
N ILE A 21 11.83 -3.28 5.93
CA ILE A 21 10.74 -3.20 6.88
C ILE A 21 10.75 -4.47 7.72
N PHE A 22 10.90 -4.33 9.03
CA PHE A 22 10.76 -5.41 9.98
C PHE A 22 9.33 -5.45 10.53
N ASP A 23 8.67 -6.58 10.41
CA ASP A 23 7.33 -6.82 10.94
C ASP A 23 7.38 -7.35 12.37
N ASP A 24 7.16 -6.46 13.34
CA ASP A 24 7.12 -6.81 14.76
C ASP A 24 5.82 -7.54 15.16
N ARG A 25 4.75 -7.39 14.37
CA ARG A 25 3.44 -8.03 14.60
C ARG A 25 3.42 -9.46 14.13
N ALA A 26 4.26 -9.81 13.17
CA ALA A 26 4.13 -11.08 12.49
C ALA A 26 4.37 -12.29 13.41
N ARG A 27 5.08 -12.17 14.54
CA ARG A 27 5.10 -13.22 15.58
C ARG A 27 3.70 -13.69 16.00
N GLY A 28 2.76 -12.74 16.07
CA GLY A 28 1.37 -12.96 16.41
C GLY A 28 0.53 -13.51 15.26
N THR A 29 0.69 -12.94 14.07
CA THR A 29 -0.20 -13.19 12.93
C THR A 29 0.35 -14.21 11.94
N LEU A 30 1.67 -14.26 11.76
CA LEU A 30 2.36 -15.15 10.84
C LEU A 30 3.24 -16.22 11.53
N GLY A 31 3.01 -16.46 12.82
CA GLY A 31 3.72 -17.48 13.59
C GLY A 31 3.32 -18.92 13.23
N ASP A 32 4.08 -19.88 13.72
CA ASP A 32 3.94 -21.31 13.43
C ASP A 32 3.15 -22.07 14.51
N GLY A 33 2.27 -21.36 15.23
CA GLY A 33 1.42 -21.94 16.28
C GLY A 33 1.91 -21.73 17.72
N ARG A 34 3.04 -21.05 17.94
CA ARG A 34 3.55 -20.70 19.29
C ARG A 34 2.57 -19.93 20.19
N LEU A 35 1.76 -19.06 19.59
CA LEU A 35 0.81 -18.19 20.29
C LEU A 35 -0.64 -18.67 20.19
N THR A 36 -0.87 -19.94 19.84
CA THR A 36 -2.22 -20.54 19.91
C THR A 36 -2.81 -20.34 21.32
N PRO A 37 -4.11 -20.02 21.44
CA PRO A 37 -5.14 -20.09 20.40
C PRO A 37 -5.37 -18.78 19.61
N ARG A 38 -4.35 -17.96 19.34
CA ARG A 38 -4.50 -16.79 18.45
C ARG A 38 -4.77 -17.17 17.00
N SER A 39 -5.49 -16.30 16.30
CA SER A 39 -5.66 -16.37 14.85
C SER A 39 -4.31 -16.23 14.14
N THR A 40 -4.11 -17.04 13.10
CA THR A 40 -2.98 -16.95 12.17
C THR A 40 -3.50 -16.59 10.79
N ALA A 41 -2.66 -16.01 9.93
CA ALA A 41 -3.05 -15.69 8.57
C ALA A 41 -3.26 -16.96 7.73
N ASP A 42 -4.28 -16.96 6.87
CA ASP A 42 -4.58 -18.07 5.97
C ASP A 42 -3.38 -18.42 5.08
N PHE A 43 -2.62 -17.43 4.62
CA PHE A 43 -1.37 -17.63 3.87
C PHE A 43 -0.39 -18.58 4.60
N ILE A 44 -0.25 -18.43 5.92
CA ILE A 44 0.65 -19.28 6.71
C ILE A 44 0.09 -20.68 6.83
N TYR A 45 -1.21 -20.79 7.05
CA TYR A 45 -1.87 -22.08 7.08
C TYR A 45 -1.66 -22.80 5.74
N ASP A 46 -1.97 -22.17 4.62
CA ASP A 46 -1.95 -22.80 3.29
C ASP A 46 -0.53 -23.16 2.81
N ASN A 47 0.48 -22.36 3.18
CA ASN A 47 1.87 -22.55 2.72
C ASN A 47 2.78 -23.24 3.75
N ARG A 48 2.22 -23.78 4.84
CA ARG A 48 2.98 -24.48 5.88
C ARG A 48 3.57 -25.79 5.37
N TRP A 49 4.71 -26.15 5.93
CA TRP A 49 5.27 -27.47 5.73
C TRP A 49 4.36 -28.56 6.28
N GLN A 50 4.14 -29.59 5.48
CA GLN A 50 3.41 -30.81 5.83
C GLN A 50 4.23 -32.02 5.37
N PRO A 51 4.05 -33.20 6.00
CA PRO A 51 4.72 -34.42 5.54
C PRO A 51 4.48 -34.65 4.04
N GLY A 52 5.56 -34.65 3.26
CA GLY A 52 5.52 -34.81 1.80
C GLY A 52 5.51 -33.52 0.98
N SER A 53 5.44 -32.33 1.59
CA SER A 53 5.58 -31.06 0.87
C SER A 53 7.05 -30.75 0.58
N THR A 54 7.33 -30.38 -0.67
CA THR A 54 8.66 -29.97 -1.16
C THR A 54 8.73 -28.48 -1.50
N ASP A 55 7.59 -27.78 -1.42
CA ASP A 55 7.34 -26.43 -1.90
C ASP A 55 6.83 -25.48 -0.80
N ALA A 56 6.89 -25.90 0.46
CA ALA A 56 6.43 -25.10 1.59
C ALA A 56 7.24 -23.80 1.73
N LEU A 57 6.53 -22.69 1.93
CA LEU A 57 7.14 -21.36 2.13
C LEU A 57 7.36 -21.05 3.61
N VAL A 58 6.61 -21.71 4.51
CA VAL A 58 6.71 -21.50 5.96
C VAL A 58 6.80 -22.82 6.73
N PRO A 59 7.32 -22.83 7.97
CA PRO A 59 7.52 -24.06 8.73
C PRO A 59 6.22 -24.79 9.06
N GLN A 60 6.39 -26.00 9.58
CA GLN A 60 5.28 -26.77 10.12
C GLN A 60 4.57 -25.98 11.22
N PHE A 61 3.25 -25.86 11.12
CA PHE A 61 2.44 -25.35 12.21
C PHE A 61 2.37 -26.39 13.33
N VAL A 62 2.70 -25.98 14.55
CA VAL A 62 2.67 -26.80 15.77
C VAL A 62 1.90 -26.05 16.85
N TRP A 63 0.85 -26.67 17.38
CA TRP A 63 0.08 -26.10 18.49
C TRP A 63 0.97 -25.88 19.73
N GLY A 64 0.99 -24.67 20.28
CA GLY A 64 1.90 -24.27 21.36
C GLY A 64 3.33 -23.97 20.90
N GLY A 65 3.63 -24.15 19.61
CA GLY A 65 4.92 -23.89 18.97
C GLY A 65 5.99 -24.92 19.32
N ARG A 66 7.16 -24.79 18.66
CA ARG A 66 8.38 -25.47 19.09
C ARG A 66 9.23 -24.51 19.91
N ASN A 67 10.08 -25.04 20.78
CA ASN A 67 10.96 -24.22 21.60
C ASN A 67 11.84 -23.32 20.70
N GLY A 68 11.80 -21.99 20.93
CA GLY A 68 12.54 -21.00 20.15
C GLY A 68 12.02 -20.70 18.74
N SER A 69 10.91 -21.30 18.26
CA SER A 69 10.55 -21.22 16.83
C SER A 69 10.05 -19.85 16.36
N ASN A 70 9.80 -18.90 17.28
CA ASN A 70 9.39 -17.52 16.97
C ASN A 70 9.86 -16.47 18.01
N GLU A 71 10.86 -16.80 18.84
CA GLU A 71 11.27 -15.95 19.98
C GLU A 71 12.36 -14.93 19.60
N ALA A 72 13.20 -15.24 18.60
CA ALA A 72 14.25 -14.34 18.14
C ALA A 72 13.77 -13.37 17.04
N ASN A 73 14.52 -12.30 16.81
CA ASN A 73 14.39 -11.52 15.58
C ASN A 73 14.97 -12.36 14.43
N GLN A 74 14.19 -12.55 13.38
CA GLN A 74 14.55 -13.40 12.23
C GLN A 74 14.35 -12.62 10.93
N THR A 75 15.10 -12.96 9.90
CA THR A 75 14.96 -12.35 8.57
C THR A 75 13.65 -12.71 7.88
N ARG A 76 12.93 -13.74 8.34
CA ARG A 76 11.57 -14.07 7.85
C ARG A 76 10.58 -12.91 8.01
N TRP A 77 10.78 -12.08 9.04
CA TRP A 77 9.93 -10.92 9.31
C TRP A 77 10.45 -9.65 8.64
N LEU A 78 11.53 -9.74 7.85
CA LEU A 78 12.19 -8.62 7.22
C LEU A 78 11.88 -8.61 5.73
N TYR A 79 11.28 -7.52 5.26
CA TYR A 79 10.86 -7.34 3.87
C TYR A 79 11.63 -6.19 3.22
N ASP A 80 11.91 -6.28 1.92
CA ASP A 80 12.37 -5.18 1.07
C ASP A 80 11.20 -4.20 0.88
N GLY A 81 11.32 -3.04 1.52
CA GLY A 81 10.32 -1.99 1.50
C GLY A 81 10.48 -1.05 0.30
N SER A 82 11.23 -1.41 -0.74
CA SER A 82 11.38 -0.57 -1.93
C SER A 82 10.07 -0.49 -2.71
N TYR A 83 9.66 0.72 -3.07
CA TYR A 83 8.40 0.96 -3.77
C TYR A 83 8.41 2.23 -4.62
N ILE A 84 7.45 2.32 -5.52
CA ILE A 84 7.04 3.55 -6.20
C ILE A 84 5.52 3.69 -6.10
N ARG A 85 5.03 4.88 -5.73
CA ARG A 85 3.61 5.17 -5.52
C ARG A 85 3.18 6.38 -6.31
N LEU A 86 2.04 6.26 -6.99
CA LEU A 86 1.31 7.41 -7.54
C LEU A 86 0.48 8.03 -6.42
N ARG A 87 1.09 8.99 -5.72
CA ARG A 87 0.52 9.60 -4.53
C ARG A 87 -0.64 10.53 -4.85
N ASP A 88 -0.50 11.33 -5.91
CA ASP A 88 -1.56 12.22 -6.38
C ASP A 88 -1.68 12.13 -7.91
N LEU A 89 -2.92 11.99 -8.39
CA LEU A 89 -3.27 12.14 -9.79
C LEU A 89 -4.44 13.11 -9.89
N THR A 90 -4.33 14.13 -10.74
CA THR A 90 -5.42 15.05 -11.03
C THR A 90 -5.59 15.19 -12.52
N VAL A 91 -6.81 14.97 -12.99
CA VAL A 91 -7.24 15.27 -14.36
C VAL A 91 -8.26 16.39 -14.26
N ALA A 92 -8.10 17.45 -15.04
CA ALA A 92 -9.04 18.57 -15.04
C ALA A 92 -9.30 19.09 -16.45
N TYR A 93 -10.50 19.62 -16.64
CA TYR A 93 -10.95 20.28 -17.85
C TYR A 93 -11.41 21.69 -17.51
N ASN A 94 -10.82 22.69 -18.16
CA ASN A 94 -11.22 24.08 -18.04
C ASN A 94 -12.22 24.39 -19.15
N PHE A 95 -13.39 24.92 -18.80
CA PHE A 95 -14.38 25.26 -19.82
C PHE A 95 -13.96 26.52 -20.59
N THR A 96 -14.18 26.51 -21.91
CA THR A 96 -13.86 27.66 -22.77
C THR A 96 -14.66 28.91 -22.42
N GLU A 97 -14.13 30.09 -22.75
CA GLU A 97 -14.81 31.37 -22.55
C GLU A 97 -16.21 31.43 -23.18
N LYS A 98 -16.43 30.73 -24.31
CA LYS A 98 -17.74 30.65 -24.96
C LYS A 98 -18.80 30.03 -24.05
N VAL A 99 -18.43 29.04 -23.24
CA VAL A 99 -19.36 28.36 -22.31
C VAL A 99 -19.53 29.19 -21.05
N THR A 100 -18.43 29.70 -20.48
CA THR A 100 -18.49 30.44 -19.22
C THR A 100 -19.22 31.78 -19.37
N SER A 101 -19.03 32.48 -20.50
CA SER A 101 -19.75 33.73 -20.80
C SER A 101 -21.26 33.56 -20.93
N LEU A 102 -21.74 32.45 -21.53
CA LEU A 102 -23.17 32.14 -21.59
C LEU A 102 -23.78 31.91 -20.20
N LEU A 103 -22.97 31.46 -19.24
CA LEU A 103 -23.37 31.20 -17.86
C LEU A 103 -23.11 32.40 -16.92
N GLY A 104 -22.54 33.49 -17.44
CA GLY A 104 -22.16 34.66 -16.63
C GLY A 104 -21.05 34.38 -15.62
N LEU A 105 -20.14 33.45 -15.94
CA LEU A 105 -19.02 33.03 -15.08
C LEU A 105 -17.68 33.53 -15.64
N ASN A 106 -16.77 33.94 -14.75
CA ASN A 106 -15.39 34.25 -15.10
C ASN A 106 -14.58 32.99 -15.44
N SER A 107 -14.74 31.91 -14.66
CA SER A 107 -14.11 30.63 -14.97
C SER A 107 -14.90 29.44 -14.42
N MET A 108 -14.77 28.29 -15.08
CA MET A 108 -15.33 27.02 -14.63
C MET A 108 -14.34 25.91 -14.91
N ARG A 109 -14.11 25.03 -13.93
CA ARG A 109 -13.17 23.91 -14.04
C ARG A 109 -13.73 22.67 -13.38
N LEU A 110 -13.88 21.60 -14.15
CA LEU A 110 -14.23 20.27 -13.65
C LEU A 110 -12.96 19.46 -13.45
N TYR A 111 -12.80 18.78 -12.32
CA TYR A 111 -11.64 17.94 -12.06
C TYR A 111 -11.99 16.66 -11.31
N ALA A 112 -11.17 15.64 -11.53
CA ALA A 112 -11.12 14.44 -10.72
C ALA A 112 -9.72 14.34 -10.10
N ARG A 113 -9.66 14.11 -8.78
CA ARG A 113 -8.41 13.91 -8.04
C ARG A 113 -8.41 12.54 -7.37
N GLY A 114 -7.34 11.78 -7.58
CA GLY A 114 -7.05 10.54 -6.88
C GLY A 114 -5.86 10.73 -5.95
N THR A 115 -5.93 10.15 -4.75
CA THR A 115 -4.78 10.00 -3.84
C THR A 115 -4.51 8.53 -3.54
N ASN A 116 -3.22 8.15 -3.46
CA ASN A 116 -2.74 6.78 -3.20
C ASN A 116 -3.39 5.73 -4.12
N ILE A 117 -3.59 6.07 -5.39
CA ILE A 117 -4.37 5.25 -6.31
C ILE A 117 -3.65 3.99 -6.77
N LEU A 118 -2.31 4.01 -6.75
CA LEU A 118 -1.46 2.93 -7.22
C LEU A 118 -0.13 2.91 -6.46
N THR A 119 0.28 1.72 -6.00
CA THR A 119 1.59 1.47 -5.37
C THR A 119 2.17 0.21 -5.99
N PHE A 120 3.43 0.29 -6.41
CA PHE A 120 4.20 -0.85 -6.88
C PHE A 120 5.31 -1.12 -5.87
N VAL A 121 5.38 -2.35 -5.40
CA VAL A 121 6.41 -2.83 -4.46
C VAL A 121 7.40 -3.73 -5.20
N LYS A 122 8.64 -3.77 -4.72
CA LYS A 122 9.67 -4.65 -5.29
C LYS A 122 9.52 -6.10 -4.83
N GLU A 123 9.08 -6.30 -3.58
CA GLU A 123 8.86 -7.64 -3.03
C GLU A 123 7.39 -8.05 -3.16
N ASP A 124 7.12 -9.09 -3.94
CA ASP A 124 5.76 -9.53 -4.27
C ASP A 124 4.97 -10.05 -3.06
N ILE A 125 5.67 -10.53 -2.02
CA ILE A 125 5.05 -11.05 -0.79
C ILE A 125 4.84 -9.97 0.28
N LEU A 126 5.22 -8.72 0.01
CA LEU A 126 5.02 -7.60 0.94
C LEU A 126 3.53 -7.26 1.02
N TYR A 127 2.92 -7.60 2.17
CA TYR A 127 1.51 -7.33 2.45
C TYR A 127 1.28 -6.06 3.30
N ILE A 128 2.37 -5.42 3.72
CA ILE A 128 2.39 -4.22 4.54
C ILE A 128 2.51 -2.99 3.63
N ASP A 129 1.95 -1.85 4.04
CA ASP A 129 2.21 -0.58 3.35
C ASP A 129 3.73 -0.30 3.35
N PRO A 130 4.39 -0.17 2.18
CA PRO A 130 5.83 0.04 2.13
C PRO A 130 6.27 1.41 2.69
N GLU A 131 5.35 2.36 2.84
CA GLU A 131 5.61 3.67 3.44
C GLU A 131 5.58 3.57 4.98
N GLN A 132 6.69 3.11 5.56
CA GLN A 132 6.86 3.00 7.02
C GLN A 132 7.67 4.16 7.59
N GLY A 133 7.60 4.32 8.91
CA GLY A 133 8.42 5.28 9.64
C GLY A 133 9.93 4.98 9.50
N ILE A 134 10.76 5.96 9.87
CA ILE A 134 12.23 5.91 9.72
C ILE A 134 12.86 4.70 10.43
N ASN A 135 12.24 4.21 11.51
CA ASN A 135 12.70 3.03 12.23
C ASN A 135 12.50 1.71 11.46
N GLY A 136 11.86 1.74 10.29
CA GLY A 136 11.63 0.57 9.44
C GLY A 136 10.85 -0.54 10.15
N THR A 137 10.04 -0.22 11.15
CA THR A 137 9.31 -1.23 11.94
C THR A 137 7.82 -1.11 11.70
N TYR A 138 7.20 -2.18 11.21
CA TYR A 138 5.76 -2.29 11.12
C TYR A 138 5.20 -2.80 12.45
N THR A 139 4.31 -2.01 13.02
CA THR A 139 3.59 -2.32 14.25
C THR A 139 2.08 -2.28 14.01
N GLY A 140 1.61 -2.67 12.82
CA GLY A 140 0.18 -2.76 12.52
C GLY A 140 -0.49 -1.47 12.08
N GLN A 141 0.24 -0.63 11.35
CA GLN A 141 -0.24 0.66 10.89
C GLN A 141 -1.24 0.44 9.77
N THR A 142 -2.32 1.20 9.77
CA THR A 142 -3.28 1.17 8.66
C THR A 142 -2.62 1.75 7.42
N PRO A 143 -2.73 1.09 6.25
CA PRO A 143 -2.20 1.63 5.00
C PRO A 143 -2.87 2.95 4.63
N ALA A 144 -2.18 3.74 3.81
CA ALA A 144 -2.74 4.97 3.29
C ALA A 144 -4.00 4.67 2.44
N VAL A 145 -5.11 5.34 2.76
CA VAL A 145 -6.39 5.10 2.09
C VAL A 145 -6.37 5.66 0.67
N LYS A 146 -6.87 4.87 -0.28
CA LYS A 146 -7.16 5.31 -1.65
C LYS A 146 -8.38 6.21 -1.65
N THR A 147 -8.23 7.44 -2.13
CA THR A 147 -9.35 8.40 -2.26
C THR A 147 -9.51 8.82 -3.71
N ILE A 148 -10.73 8.91 -4.20
CA ILE A 148 -11.07 9.50 -5.49
C ILE A 148 -12.16 10.54 -5.23
N SER A 149 -11.93 11.77 -5.65
CA SER A 149 -12.87 12.87 -5.54
C SER A 149 -13.10 13.52 -6.91
N ILE A 150 -14.31 14.04 -7.09
CA ILE A 150 -14.70 14.85 -8.25
C ILE A 150 -15.11 16.21 -7.70
N GLY A 151 -14.65 17.28 -8.34
CA GLY A 151 -14.92 18.65 -7.92
C GLY A 151 -15.18 19.57 -9.11
N LEU A 152 -15.92 20.63 -8.84
CA LEU A 152 -16.22 21.71 -9.78
C LEU A 152 -15.80 23.03 -9.12
N ASP A 153 -14.81 23.69 -9.70
CA ASP A 153 -14.39 25.04 -9.30
C ASP A 153 -15.12 26.06 -10.18
N ILE A 154 -15.75 27.06 -9.56
CA ILE A 154 -16.49 28.14 -10.24
C ILE A 154 -15.99 29.49 -9.73
N GLN A 155 -15.76 30.41 -10.66
CA GLN A 155 -15.44 31.80 -10.34
C GLN A 155 -16.47 32.72 -11.00
N LEU A 156 -17.11 33.56 -10.19
CA LEU A 156 -18.03 34.63 -10.63
C LEU A 156 -17.25 35.81 -11.20
#